data_AF-A0A0Q6ZHR0-F1
#
_entry.id   AF-A0A0Q6ZHR0-F1
#
_cell.length_a   1.000
_cell.length_b   1.000
_cell.length_c   1.000
_cell.angle_alpha   90.00
_cell.angle_beta   90.00
_cell.angle_gamma   90.00
#
_symmetry.space_group_name_H-M   'P 1'
#
loop_
_entity.id
_entity.type
_entity.pdbx_description
1 polymer ?
#
loop_
_entity_poly.entity_id
_entity_poly.type
_entity_poly.pdbx_seq_one_letter_code
_entity_poly.pdbx_strand_id
1 'polypeptide(L)'
;MLPKRSDGPAKPGGASRRARDVGCAIAILVCAEVLCLTSVAAQGGAGQGDQNPAVSEATPAGWPDVTNTGPPKDLVLKPSGELVVTEPGTVISGVDVRGSVYIKASNVTLMNCRVMSSGFAVVDIAPHVSGAVVQNCLIDGTGAAFDGTGNQGIQGQGTFRNNNIFNVENGITLLGHNSVIVGNYIHDLRAGGTPHYDGIQIDGGIENVEIRHNTIINVHGSASAVMIDNYFGPISNITVEDNLFAGGSFTIYSDASFTTHPIVGVSINNNRIAPGRYGATYFKNNLPIYRGNRTDGALLIRRLNLGPTDMVLK
;
A
#
# COMPACT_ATOMS: atom_id res chain seq x y z
N MET A 1 27.73 24.20 38.98
CA MET A 1 26.75 24.27 40.10
C MET A 1 25.38 23.90 39.54
N LEU A 2 24.88 22.72 39.91
CA LEU A 2 23.52 22.25 39.61
C LEU A 2 22.55 22.75 40.68
N PRO A 3 21.27 23.03 40.36
CA PRO A 3 20.19 22.92 41.31
C PRO A 3 19.36 21.66 41.06
N LYS A 4 19.11 20.95 42.17
CA LYS A 4 18.24 19.78 42.31
C LYS A 4 16.78 20.14 42.04
N ARG A 5 16.01 19.18 41.49
CA ARG A 5 14.54 19.11 41.65
C ARG A 5 14.16 17.77 42.26
N SER A 6 13.26 17.85 43.22
CA SER A 6 12.72 16.78 44.04
C SER A 6 11.43 16.21 43.48
N ASP A 7 11.08 15.05 44.03
CA ASP A 7 9.75 14.46 44.17
C ASP A 7 9.18 13.65 42.98
N GLY A 8 9.36 12.33 43.08
CA GLY A 8 8.63 11.33 42.29
C GLY A 8 7.34 10.87 42.99
N PRO A 9 6.37 10.30 42.25
CA PRO A 9 5.10 9.89 42.82
C PRO A 9 5.11 8.46 43.38
N ALA A 10 4.22 8.27 44.36
CA ALA A 10 4.05 7.14 45.24
C ALA A 10 3.49 5.86 44.59
N LYS A 11 3.85 4.71 45.17
CA LYS A 11 3.21 3.40 44.94
C LYS A 11 1.89 3.29 45.70
N PRO A 12 0.88 2.57 45.19
CA PRO A 12 -0.16 1.97 46.00
C PRO A 12 0.07 0.46 46.19
N GLY A 13 -0.19 -0.02 47.41
CA GLY A 13 -0.21 -1.43 47.77
C GLY A 13 -1.63 -2.00 47.89
N GLY A 14 -1.71 -3.33 47.77
CA GLY A 14 -2.44 -4.19 48.71
C GLY A 14 -3.95 -4.45 48.56
N ALA A 15 -4.25 -5.67 48.12
CA ALA A 15 -5.25 -6.61 48.67
C ALA A 15 -6.73 -6.61 48.20
N SER A 16 -7.01 -7.65 47.40
CA SER A 16 -8.08 -8.67 47.51
C SER A 16 -9.56 -8.24 47.66
N ARG A 17 -10.39 -8.70 46.70
CA ARG A 17 -11.73 -9.23 46.99
C ARG A 17 -12.05 -10.43 46.10
N ARG A 18 -12.47 -11.53 46.74
CA ARG A 18 -13.10 -12.71 46.12
C ARG A 18 -14.47 -12.30 45.57
N ALA A 19 -14.83 -12.82 44.40
CA ALA A 19 -16.22 -12.89 43.94
C ALA A 19 -16.58 -14.37 43.71
N ARG A 20 -17.76 -14.75 44.20
CA ARG A 20 -18.39 -16.07 44.10
C ARG A 20 -19.29 -16.11 42.87
N ASP A 21 -19.52 -17.32 42.38
CA ASP A 21 -20.36 -17.73 41.25
C ASP A 21 -21.83 -17.23 41.28
N VAL A 22 -22.45 -17.12 40.08
CA VAL A 22 -23.65 -17.87 39.60
C VAL A 22 -24.37 -17.13 38.47
N GLY A 23 -24.73 -17.86 37.39
CA GLY A 23 -25.82 -17.55 36.42
C GLY A 23 -25.33 -17.36 34.98
N CYS A 24 -25.31 -18.37 34.09
CA CYS A 24 -26.40 -19.06 33.38
C CYS A 24 -27.10 -18.22 32.30
N ALA A 25 -27.28 -18.83 31.11
CA ALA A 25 -28.08 -18.42 29.93
C ALA A 25 -27.38 -17.44 28.95
N ILE A 26 -27.33 -17.59 27.62
CA ILE A 26 -27.97 -18.43 26.59
C ILE A 26 -26.99 -18.46 25.39
N ALA A 27 -26.73 -19.63 24.83
CA ALA A 27 -26.02 -19.76 23.55
C ALA A 27 -27.01 -19.57 22.40
N ILE A 28 -26.88 -18.48 21.63
CA ILE A 28 -27.59 -18.31 20.36
C ILE A 28 -26.74 -18.97 19.28
N LEU A 29 -27.18 -20.14 18.85
CA LEU A 29 -26.69 -20.84 17.67
C LEU A 29 -27.29 -20.17 16.43
N VAL A 30 -26.50 -19.39 15.68
CA VAL A 30 -26.89 -18.93 14.34
C VAL A 30 -26.30 -19.90 13.33
N CYS A 31 -27.16 -20.72 12.72
CA CYS A 31 -26.84 -21.57 11.59
C CYS A 31 -26.46 -20.69 10.39
N ALA A 32 -25.21 -20.74 9.96
CA ALA A 32 -24.81 -20.32 8.62
C ALA A 32 -24.98 -21.52 7.68
N GLU A 33 -25.90 -21.42 6.73
CA GLU A 33 -26.05 -22.37 5.64
C GLU A 33 -24.80 -22.31 4.74
N VAL A 34 -23.92 -23.29 4.90
CA VAL A 34 -22.82 -23.55 3.97
C VAL A 34 -23.43 -24.29 2.77
N LEU A 35 -23.56 -23.60 1.64
CA LEU A 35 -23.85 -24.25 0.36
C LEU A 35 -22.62 -25.08 -0.04
N CYS A 36 -22.66 -26.38 0.26
CA CYS A 36 -21.71 -27.36 -0.26
C CYS A 36 -21.88 -27.49 -1.78
N LEU A 37 -20.97 -26.91 -2.55
CA LEU A 37 -20.75 -27.30 -3.95
C LEU A 37 -19.88 -28.56 -3.94
N THR A 38 -20.48 -29.68 -4.31
CA THR A 38 -19.81 -30.98 -4.45
C THR A 38 -18.77 -30.94 -5.58
N SER A 39 -17.50 -31.16 -5.25
CA SER A 39 -16.45 -31.43 -6.23
C SER A 39 -16.60 -32.85 -6.78
N VAL A 40 -16.77 -32.98 -8.09
CA VAL A 40 -16.64 -34.27 -8.78
C VAL A 40 -15.15 -34.58 -8.89
N ALA A 41 -14.73 -35.68 -8.26
CA ALA A 41 -13.39 -36.22 -8.42
C ALA A 41 -13.28 -36.91 -9.80
N ALA A 42 -12.31 -36.47 -10.61
CA ALA A 42 -11.85 -37.21 -11.79
C ALA A 42 -10.40 -37.66 -11.55
N GLN A 43 -10.19 -38.98 -11.55
CA GLN A 43 -8.87 -39.60 -11.49
C GLN A 43 -8.18 -39.61 -12.87
N GLY A 44 -6.89 -39.29 -12.87
CA GLY A 44 -5.86 -40.01 -13.65
C GLY A 44 -5.62 -39.59 -15.10
N GLY A 45 -4.57 -38.79 -15.32
CA GLY A 45 -3.94 -38.59 -16.63
C GLY A 45 -2.65 -37.79 -16.52
N ALA A 46 -1.52 -38.42 -16.83
CA ALA A 46 -0.17 -37.89 -16.66
C ALA A 46 0.17 -36.74 -17.64
N GLY A 47 0.92 -35.74 -17.13
CA GLY A 47 1.87 -34.94 -17.89
C GLY A 47 1.33 -33.75 -18.69
N GLN A 48 1.26 -32.57 -18.06
CA GLN A 48 1.51 -31.27 -18.71
C GLN A 48 1.72 -30.21 -17.64
N GLY A 49 2.84 -29.49 -17.74
CA GLY A 49 3.36 -28.60 -16.70
C GLY A 49 2.46 -27.42 -16.39
N ASP A 50 2.58 -26.96 -15.13
CA ASP A 50 2.04 -25.73 -14.59
C ASP A 50 2.02 -24.60 -15.62
N GLN A 51 0.81 -24.19 -16.02
CA GLN A 51 0.59 -22.90 -16.66
C GLN A 51 -0.24 -22.07 -15.71
N ASN A 52 0.43 -21.51 -14.70
CA ASN A 52 0.00 -20.26 -14.09
C ASN A 52 -0.19 -19.26 -15.27
N PRO A 53 -1.36 -18.63 -15.47
CA PRO A 53 -1.53 -17.70 -16.58
C PRO A 53 -0.48 -16.60 -16.44
N ALA A 54 0.50 -16.60 -17.35
CA ALA A 54 1.58 -15.65 -17.37
C ALA A 54 1.00 -14.24 -17.39
N VAL A 55 1.22 -13.51 -16.29
CA VAL A 55 0.93 -12.10 -16.17
C VAL A 55 1.75 -11.38 -17.24
N SER A 56 1.08 -10.83 -18.25
CA SER A 56 1.72 -10.07 -19.32
C SER A 56 2.52 -8.89 -18.74
N GLU A 57 3.83 -8.85 -19.02
CA GLU A 57 4.77 -7.81 -18.56
C GLU A 57 4.68 -6.49 -19.35
N ALA A 58 3.74 -6.35 -20.28
CA ALA A 58 3.64 -5.15 -21.09
C ALA A 58 3.22 -3.96 -20.22
N THR A 59 4.16 -3.04 -19.98
CA THR A 59 3.85 -1.73 -19.41
C THR A 59 2.95 -0.99 -20.40
N PRO A 60 1.76 -0.50 -19.99
CA PRO A 60 0.85 0.20 -20.88
C PRO A 60 1.54 1.39 -21.59
N ALA A 61 1.06 1.75 -22.79
CA ALA A 61 1.61 2.90 -23.51
C ALA A 61 1.27 4.21 -22.76
N GLY A 62 2.29 5.04 -22.52
CA GLY A 62 2.15 6.30 -21.79
C GLY A 62 2.30 6.14 -20.27
N TRP A 63 2.17 7.24 -19.54
CA TRP A 63 2.22 7.22 -18.07
C TRP A 63 0.96 6.58 -17.48
N PRO A 64 1.04 5.90 -16.33
CA PRO A 64 -0.15 5.43 -15.62
C PRO A 64 -1.14 6.55 -15.33
N ASP A 65 -2.40 6.31 -15.67
CA ASP A 65 -3.53 7.19 -15.43
C ASP A 65 -4.84 6.38 -15.35
N VAL A 66 -5.97 7.05 -15.18
CA VAL A 66 -7.30 6.40 -15.08
C VAL A 66 -7.72 5.63 -16.34
N THR A 67 -7.04 5.80 -17.46
CA THR A 67 -7.38 5.17 -18.75
C THR A 67 -6.66 3.84 -18.98
N ASN A 68 -5.51 3.63 -18.33
CA ASN A 68 -4.68 2.45 -18.48
C ASN A 68 -4.39 1.70 -17.15
N THR A 69 -4.97 2.15 -16.04
CA THR A 69 -4.94 1.48 -14.73
C THR A 69 -6.34 1.12 -14.24
N GLY A 70 -6.42 0.18 -13.30
CA GLY A 70 -7.67 -0.37 -12.79
C GLY A 70 -8.27 -1.44 -13.70
N PRO A 71 -9.53 -1.87 -13.41
CA PRO A 71 -10.16 -2.94 -14.16
C PRO A 71 -10.44 -2.50 -15.61
N PRO A 72 -10.46 -3.43 -16.59
CA PRO A 72 -10.84 -3.10 -17.96
C PRO A 72 -12.19 -2.38 -17.99
N LYS A 73 -12.28 -1.27 -18.73
CA LYS A 73 -13.46 -0.38 -18.72
C LYS A 73 -14.78 -1.07 -19.07
N ASP A 74 -14.73 -2.06 -19.96
CA ASP A 74 -15.90 -2.80 -20.43
C ASP A 74 -16.20 -4.05 -19.59
N LEU A 75 -15.44 -4.31 -18.52
CA LEU A 75 -15.66 -5.44 -17.63
C LEU A 75 -16.83 -5.14 -16.69
N VAL A 76 -17.88 -5.95 -16.78
CA VAL A 76 -18.99 -5.92 -15.81
C VAL A 76 -18.56 -6.64 -14.54
N LEU A 77 -18.35 -5.88 -13.47
CA LEU A 77 -17.96 -6.40 -12.17
C LEU A 77 -19.15 -7.01 -11.41
N LYS A 78 -18.92 -8.16 -10.79
CA LYS A 78 -19.92 -8.82 -9.94
C LYS A 78 -19.89 -8.23 -8.52
N PRO A 79 -21.04 -7.83 -7.95
CA PRO A 79 -21.07 -7.33 -6.57
C PRO A 79 -20.54 -8.36 -5.56
N SER A 80 -19.81 -7.88 -4.56
CA SER A 80 -19.34 -8.66 -3.41
C SER A 80 -19.32 -7.79 -2.15
N GLY A 81 -19.40 -8.44 -0.98
CA GLY A 81 -19.04 -7.82 0.29
C GLY A 81 -17.55 -7.97 0.58
N GLU A 82 -17.15 -7.61 1.80
CA GLU A 82 -15.82 -7.85 2.37
C GLU A 82 -15.34 -9.29 2.11
N LEU A 83 -14.05 -9.44 1.81
CA LEU A 83 -13.43 -10.72 1.50
C LEU A 83 -12.36 -11.06 2.53
N VAL A 84 -12.37 -12.30 3.02
CA VAL A 84 -11.30 -12.88 3.82
C VAL A 84 -10.79 -14.12 3.10
N VAL A 85 -9.58 -14.04 2.56
CA VAL A 85 -8.99 -15.06 1.69
C VAL A 85 -8.00 -15.90 2.49
N THR A 86 -8.34 -17.15 2.78
CA THR A 86 -7.54 -18.05 3.62
C THR A 86 -6.97 -19.25 2.87
N GLU A 87 -7.34 -19.44 1.61
CA GLU A 87 -6.87 -20.55 0.78
C GLU A 87 -5.70 -20.12 -0.12
N PRO A 88 -4.52 -20.76 -0.04
CA PRO A 88 -3.38 -20.43 -0.89
C PRO A 88 -3.70 -20.62 -2.38
N GLY A 89 -3.14 -19.76 -3.23
CA GLY A 89 -3.35 -19.86 -4.69
C GLY A 89 -4.71 -19.35 -5.18
N THR A 90 -5.56 -18.83 -4.28
CA THR A 90 -6.88 -18.29 -4.66
C THR A 90 -6.74 -17.16 -5.67
N VAL A 91 -7.54 -17.20 -6.74
CA VAL A 91 -7.65 -16.11 -7.72
C VAL A 91 -9.04 -15.48 -7.61
N ILE A 92 -9.06 -14.19 -7.30
CA ILE A 92 -10.26 -13.35 -7.27
C ILE A 92 -10.19 -12.40 -8.46
N SER A 93 -11.22 -12.45 -9.32
CA SER A 93 -11.25 -11.65 -10.54
C SER A 93 -12.64 -11.15 -10.89
N GLY A 94 -12.73 -9.90 -11.37
CA GLY A 94 -13.97 -9.32 -11.89
C GLY A 94 -15.03 -9.05 -10.85
N VAL A 95 -14.65 -8.68 -9.62
CA VAL A 95 -15.57 -8.37 -8.51
C VAL A 95 -15.53 -6.90 -8.11
N ASP A 96 -16.69 -6.38 -7.69
CA ASP A 96 -16.90 -5.07 -7.06
C ASP A 96 -17.15 -5.26 -5.56
N VAL A 97 -16.10 -5.13 -4.78
CA VAL A 97 -16.06 -5.37 -3.33
C VAL A 97 -16.46 -4.11 -2.58
N ARG A 98 -17.48 -4.23 -1.73
CA ARG A 98 -17.86 -3.22 -0.73
C ARG A 98 -17.43 -3.71 0.66
N GLY A 99 -16.31 -3.18 1.15
CA GLY A 99 -15.57 -3.66 2.31
C GLY A 99 -14.10 -3.90 1.98
N SER A 100 -13.29 -4.27 2.98
CA SER A 100 -11.87 -4.55 2.76
C SER A 100 -11.66 -5.93 2.13
N VAL A 101 -10.46 -6.16 1.60
CA VAL A 101 -9.98 -7.49 1.21
C VAL A 101 -8.82 -7.87 2.12
N TYR A 102 -8.99 -8.92 2.92
CA TYR A 102 -7.95 -9.47 3.78
C TYR A 102 -7.35 -10.72 3.14
N ILE A 103 -6.10 -10.63 2.69
CA ILE A 103 -5.34 -11.73 2.12
C ILE A 103 -4.52 -12.38 3.24
N LYS A 104 -4.95 -13.56 3.69
CA LYS A 104 -4.34 -14.32 4.80
C LYS A 104 -3.61 -15.59 4.34
N ALA A 105 -3.47 -15.80 3.03
CA ALA A 105 -2.82 -16.95 2.44
C ALA A 105 -1.89 -16.56 1.28
N SER A 106 -0.84 -17.34 1.08
CA SER A 106 0.16 -17.07 0.04
C SER A 106 -0.35 -17.34 -1.37
N ASN A 107 0.30 -16.73 -2.36
CA ASN A 107 0.02 -16.89 -3.80
C ASN A 107 -1.40 -16.50 -4.20
N VAL A 108 -2.05 -15.64 -3.43
CA VAL A 108 -3.38 -15.11 -3.77
C VAL A 108 -3.25 -14.03 -4.83
N THR A 109 -4.10 -14.08 -5.84
CA THR A 109 -4.19 -13.05 -6.87
C THR A 109 -5.54 -12.34 -6.81
N LEU A 110 -5.52 -11.03 -6.62
CA LEU A 110 -6.67 -10.13 -6.76
C LEU A 110 -6.48 -9.34 -8.05
N MET A 111 -7.30 -9.59 -9.08
CA MET A 111 -7.12 -8.97 -10.39
C MET A 111 -8.40 -8.40 -11.00
N ASN A 112 -8.31 -7.30 -11.75
CA ASN A 112 -9.46 -6.72 -12.46
C ASN A 112 -10.67 -6.46 -11.54
N CYS A 113 -10.42 -5.97 -10.32
CA CYS A 113 -11.45 -5.75 -9.31
C CYS A 113 -11.65 -4.27 -9.03
N ARG A 114 -12.77 -3.93 -8.41
CA ARG A 114 -12.95 -2.68 -7.67
C ARG A 114 -13.09 -3.01 -6.19
N VAL A 115 -12.36 -2.30 -5.33
CA VAL A 115 -12.45 -2.45 -3.88
C VAL A 115 -12.67 -1.07 -3.27
N MET A 116 -13.78 -0.92 -2.53
CA MET A 116 -14.15 0.33 -1.87
C MET A 116 -14.32 0.06 -0.37
N SER A 117 -13.49 0.69 0.46
CA SER A 117 -13.51 0.50 1.91
C SER A 117 -13.07 1.76 2.64
N SER A 118 -13.70 2.06 3.77
CA SER A 118 -13.27 3.07 4.73
C SER A 118 -12.52 2.47 5.94
N GLY A 119 -12.11 1.19 5.84
CA GLY A 119 -11.31 0.52 6.85
C GLY A 119 -9.88 1.07 6.93
N PHE A 120 -9.10 0.55 7.88
CA PHE A 120 -7.69 0.95 8.03
C PHE A 120 -6.85 0.65 6.77
N ALA A 121 -7.12 -0.47 6.10
CA ALA A 121 -6.56 -0.80 4.80
C ALA A 121 -7.65 -1.31 3.86
N VAL A 122 -7.63 -0.86 2.60
CA VAL A 122 -8.58 -1.30 1.57
C VAL A 122 -8.26 -2.73 1.13
N VAL A 123 -6.98 -2.99 0.86
CA VAL A 123 -6.42 -4.34 0.67
C VAL A 123 -5.34 -4.57 1.72
N ASP A 124 -5.56 -5.53 2.61
CA ASP A 124 -4.65 -5.88 3.70
C ASP A 124 -4.05 -7.26 3.46
N ILE A 125 -2.74 -7.32 3.26
CA ILE A 125 -1.99 -8.57 3.10
C ILE A 125 -1.28 -8.86 4.41
N ALA A 126 -1.67 -9.96 5.05
CA ALA A 126 -1.23 -10.29 6.38
C ALA A 126 0.31 -10.49 6.45
N PRO A 127 0.94 -10.22 7.61
CA PRO A 127 2.34 -10.53 7.83
C PRO A 127 2.66 -11.99 7.49
N HIS A 128 3.86 -12.24 6.96
CA HIS A 128 4.36 -13.56 6.54
C HIS A 128 3.62 -14.21 5.34
N VAL A 129 2.61 -13.57 4.77
CA VAL A 129 2.02 -13.96 3.47
C VAL A 129 2.95 -13.52 2.34
N SER A 130 3.21 -14.40 1.37
CA SER A 130 4.07 -14.11 0.22
C SER A 130 3.39 -14.45 -1.11
N GLY A 131 3.90 -13.88 -2.20
CA GLY A 131 3.37 -14.14 -3.54
C GLY A 131 1.99 -13.54 -3.81
N ALA A 132 1.52 -12.60 -2.99
CA ALA A 132 0.29 -11.87 -3.27
C ALA A 132 0.46 -11.01 -4.54
N VAL A 133 -0.54 -11.03 -5.40
CA VAL A 133 -0.62 -10.19 -6.60
C VAL A 133 -1.89 -9.34 -6.53
N VAL A 134 -1.74 -8.02 -6.63
CA VAL A 134 -2.86 -7.08 -6.77
C VAL A 134 -2.68 -6.36 -8.09
N GLN A 135 -3.56 -6.62 -9.06
CA GLN A 135 -3.34 -6.20 -10.43
C GLN A 135 -4.58 -5.64 -11.11
N ASN A 136 -4.44 -4.54 -11.85
CA ASN A 136 -5.53 -3.92 -12.60
C ASN A 136 -6.74 -3.67 -11.68
N CYS A 137 -6.51 -3.26 -10.43
CA CYS A 137 -7.58 -3.00 -9.47
C CYS A 137 -7.81 -1.51 -9.29
N LEU A 138 -9.07 -1.12 -9.13
CA LEU A 138 -9.45 0.20 -8.63
C LEU A 138 -9.60 0.08 -7.11
N ILE A 139 -8.82 0.87 -6.37
CA ILE A 139 -8.73 0.85 -4.92
C ILE A 139 -9.12 2.24 -4.41
N ASP A 140 -10.26 2.31 -3.74
CA ASP A 140 -10.83 3.55 -3.23
C ASP A 140 -10.97 3.45 -1.71
N GLY A 141 -10.18 4.26 -0.99
CA GLY A 141 -10.25 4.38 0.47
C GLY A 141 -11.46 5.17 0.96
N THR A 142 -12.28 5.68 0.04
CA THR A 142 -13.52 6.45 0.25
C THR A 142 -13.39 7.75 1.06
N GLY A 143 -12.17 8.22 1.31
CA GLY A 143 -11.88 9.59 1.77
C GLY A 143 -12.01 9.78 3.28
N ALA A 144 -12.27 11.01 3.74
CA ALA A 144 -12.33 11.31 5.18
C ALA A 144 -13.67 10.85 5.80
N ALA A 145 -13.74 10.24 7.00
CA ALA A 145 -12.69 10.13 8.03
C ALA A 145 -12.53 8.70 8.61
N PHE A 146 -11.29 8.34 8.96
CA PHE A 146 -11.02 7.71 10.26
C PHE A 146 -10.05 8.64 11.01
N ASP A 147 -10.35 8.93 12.26
CA ASP A 147 -9.75 9.99 13.09
C ASP A 147 -8.77 9.44 14.14
N GLY A 148 -8.16 8.29 13.86
CA GLY A 148 -7.15 7.68 14.72
C GLY A 148 -5.70 7.81 14.21
N THR A 149 -5.33 7.07 13.17
CA THR A 149 -3.91 6.85 12.80
C THR A 149 -3.68 6.44 11.33
N GLY A 150 -4.63 6.71 10.42
CA GLY A 150 -4.44 6.63 8.96
C GLY A 150 -5.12 5.49 8.17
N ASN A 151 -5.18 5.63 6.84
CA ASN A 151 -5.84 4.71 5.88
C ASN A 151 -4.90 4.32 4.72
N GLN A 152 -4.76 3.02 4.45
CA GLN A 152 -3.85 2.45 3.44
C GLN A 152 -4.64 1.92 2.23
N GLY A 153 -4.21 2.23 1.00
CA GLY A 153 -4.78 1.60 -0.20
C GLY A 153 -4.43 0.12 -0.27
N ILE A 154 -3.14 -0.18 -0.33
CA ILE A 154 -2.61 -1.54 -0.19
C ILE A 154 -1.62 -1.56 0.98
N GLN A 155 -1.76 -2.52 1.88
CA GLN A 155 -0.79 -2.76 2.96
C GLN A 155 -0.25 -4.18 2.88
N GLY A 156 1.07 -4.35 3.03
CA GLY A 156 1.74 -5.66 3.14
C GLY A 156 2.91 -5.84 2.18
N GLN A 157 3.07 -7.03 1.59
CA GLN A 157 4.12 -7.33 0.61
C GLN A 157 3.56 -8.07 -0.61
N GLY A 158 4.15 -7.87 -1.79
CA GLY A 158 3.73 -8.58 -2.99
C GLY A 158 4.03 -7.84 -4.29
N THR A 159 3.29 -8.21 -5.33
CA THR A 159 3.36 -7.59 -6.66
C THR A 159 2.12 -6.75 -6.90
N PHE A 160 2.29 -5.44 -7.02
CA PHE A 160 1.21 -4.47 -7.20
C PHE A 160 1.36 -3.81 -8.57
N ARG A 161 0.45 -4.13 -9.50
CA ARG A 161 0.58 -3.74 -10.90
C ARG A 161 -0.64 -3.04 -11.47
N ASN A 162 -0.42 -1.92 -12.15
CA ASN A 162 -1.46 -1.22 -12.91
C ASN A 162 -2.71 -0.90 -12.10
N ASN A 163 -2.56 -0.68 -10.79
CA ASN A 163 -3.68 -0.33 -9.91
C ASN A 163 -3.95 1.17 -9.97
N ASN A 164 -5.22 1.54 -9.86
CA ASN A 164 -5.67 2.91 -9.70
C ASN A 164 -6.07 3.12 -8.23
N ILE A 165 -5.29 3.89 -7.48
CA ILE A 165 -5.39 4.02 -6.03
C ILE A 165 -5.63 5.48 -5.65
N PHE A 166 -6.72 5.74 -4.93
CA PHE A 166 -7.09 7.10 -4.51
C PHE A 166 -7.93 7.11 -3.24
N ASN A 167 -8.19 8.31 -2.70
CA ASN A 167 -9.00 8.52 -1.50
C ASN A 167 -8.48 7.78 -0.24
N VAL A 168 -7.15 7.65 -0.12
CA VAL A 168 -6.44 7.02 0.99
C VAL A 168 -5.44 7.99 1.62
N GLU A 169 -4.95 7.71 2.82
CA GLU A 169 -3.79 8.44 3.37
C GLU A 169 -2.53 8.03 2.62
N ASN A 170 -2.22 6.73 2.65
CA ASN A 170 -1.09 6.20 1.92
C ASN A 170 -1.58 5.31 0.77
N GLY A 171 -0.96 5.46 -0.40
CA GLY A 171 -1.28 4.63 -1.56
C GLY A 171 -0.92 3.18 -1.31
N ILE A 172 0.37 2.92 -1.03
CA ILE A 172 0.90 1.58 -0.75
C ILE A 172 1.86 1.66 0.45
N THR A 173 1.64 0.82 1.45
CA THR A 173 2.50 0.73 2.64
C THR A 173 3.09 -0.66 2.74
N LEU A 174 4.42 -0.74 2.62
CA LEU A 174 5.11 -2.02 2.68
C LEU A 174 5.32 -2.45 4.13
N LEU A 175 4.95 -3.70 4.43
CA LEU A 175 5.23 -4.36 5.72
C LEU A 175 6.11 -5.59 5.55
N GLY A 176 6.79 -5.70 4.42
CA GLY A 176 7.66 -6.84 4.09
C GLY A 176 8.48 -6.59 2.83
N HIS A 177 9.29 -7.59 2.49
CA HIS A 177 10.34 -7.55 1.47
C HIS A 177 9.90 -8.22 0.15
N ASN A 178 10.76 -8.10 -0.88
CA ASN A 178 10.56 -8.72 -2.20
C ASN A 178 9.28 -8.23 -2.90
N SER A 179 9.08 -6.91 -2.91
CA SER A 179 7.89 -6.29 -3.49
C SER A 179 8.16 -5.62 -4.83
N VAL A 180 7.18 -5.69 -5.73
CA VAL A 180 7.24 -5.10 -7.08
C VAL A 180 6.05 -4.18 -7.27
N ILE A 181 6.29 -2.88 -7.40
CA ILE A 181 5.29 -1.82 -7.50
C ILE A 181 5.46 -1.17 -8.86
N VAL A 182 4.66 -1.59 -9.85
CA VAL A 182 4.87 -1.21 -11.25
C VAL A 182 3.60 -0.73 -11.93
N GLY A 183 3.67 0.39 -12.67
CA GLY A 183 2.56 0.84 -13.51
C GLY A 183 1.36 1.38 -12.75
N ASN A 184 1.45 1.60 -11.43
CA ASN A 184 0.32 2.07 -10.63
C ASN A 184 0.11 3.57 -10.79
N TYR A 185 -1.14 3.99 -10.67
CA TYR A 185 -1.54 5.38 -10.59
C TYR A 185 -2.06 5.67 -9.18
N ILE A 186 -1.32 6.48 -8.43
CA ILE A 186 -1.64 6.85 -7.04
C ILE A 186 -1.89 8.36 -7.02
N HIS A 187 -3.12 8.75 -6.69
CA HIS A 187 -3.55 10.14 -6.81
C HIS A 187 -4.68 10.47 -5.84
N ASP A 188 -5.06 11.76 -5.75
CA ASP A 188 -6.17 12.22 -4.90
C ASP A 188 -6.15 11.62 -3.49
N LEU A 189 -4.94 11.59 -2.88
CA LEU A 189 -4.75 11.14 -1.50
C LEU A 189 -5.64 11.97 -0.59
N ARG A 190 -6.43 11.32 0.27
CA ARG A 190 -7.42 11.98 1.10
C ARG A 190 -7.79 11.10 2.29
N ALA A 191 -7.64 11.66 3.49
CA ALA A 191 -7.93 11.01 4.76
C ALA A 191 -8.33 12.05 5.83
N GLY A 192 -8.93 11.61 6.93
CA GLY A 192 -9.26 12.46 8.07
C GLY A 192 -8.07 12.71 9.00
N GLY A 193 -8.21 13.59 10.00
CA GLY A 193 -7.20 13.81 11.04
C GLY A 193 -6.02 14.70 10.60
N THR A 194 -4.80 14.33 11.02
CA THR A 194 -3.53 14.96 10.60
C THR A 194 -2.68 13.93 9.85
N PRO A 195 -3.10 13.55 8.63
CA PRO A 195 -2.48 12.45 7.89
C PRO A 195 -1.08 12.80 7.39
N HIS A 196 -0.24 11.77 7.32
CA HIS A 196 1.04 11.77 6.62
C HIS A 196 0.85 11.12 5.26
N TYR A 197 0.43 11.91 4.27
CA TYR A 197 0.17 11.38 2.93
C TYR A 197 1.44 10.91 2.22
N ASP A 198 1.67 9.61 2.14
CA ASP A 198 2.72 9.01 1.33
C ASP A 198 2.13 8.24 0.15
N GLY A 199 2.62 8.52 -1.07
CA GLY A 199 2.23 7.69 -2.21
C GLY A 199 2.64 6.22 -2.02
N ILE A 200 3.91 6.02 -1.68
CA ILE A 200 4.46 4.73 -1.22
C ILE A 200 5.23 4.97 0.08
N GLN A 201 4.98 4.14 1.10
CA GLN A 201 5.63 4.20 2.41
C GLN A 201 6.49 2.96 2.67
N ILE A 202 7.73 3.17 3.10
CA ILE A 202 8.74 2.16 3.48
C ILE A 202 9.48 2.64 4.73
N ASP A 203 9.03 2.18 5.91
CA ASP A 203 9.47 2.72 7.20
C ASP A 203 10.47 1.82 7.95
N GLY A 204 11.09 0.86 7.26
CA GLY A 204 12.18 0.03 7.81
C GLY A 204 11.91 -1.47 7.82
N GLY A 205 12.98 -2.26 7.95
CA GLY A 205 12.91 -3.72 7.99
C GLY A 205 12.61 -4.35 6.62
N ILE A 206 12.89 -3.64 5.53
CA ILE A 206 12.45 -3.98 4.18
C ILE A 206 13.64 -4.06 3.24
N GLU A 207 13.62 -5.06 2.35
CA GLU A 207 14.61 -5.19 1.30
C GLU A 207 14.01 -5.68 -0.01
N ASN A 208 14.77 -5.49 -1.10
CA ASN A 208 14.46 -5.97 -2.45
C ASN A 208 13.11 -5.41 -2.94
N VAL A 209 13.05 -4.10 -3.16
CA VAL A 209 11.84 -3.43 -3.64
C VAL A 209 12.10 -2.75 -4.98
N GLU A 210 11.22 -3.00 -5.94
CA GLU A 210 11.17 -2.30 -7.22
C GLU A 210 9.96 -1.36 -7.25
N ILE A 211 10.21 -0.07 -7.49
CA ILE A 211 9.19 0.96 -7.73
C ILE A 211 9.46 1.52 -9.13
N ARG A 212 8.71 1.05 -10.14
CA ARG A 212 9.00 1.40 -11.54
C ARG A 212 7.78 1.84 -12.33
N HIS A 213 7.94 2.87 -13.14
CA HIS A 213 6.92 3.32 -14.09
C HIS A 213 5.55 3.58 -13.46
N ASN A 214 5.53 4.14 -12.25
CA ASN A 214 4.30 4.59 -11.58
C ASN A 214 4.07 6.08 -11.85
N THR A 215 2.81 6.51 -11.78
CA THR A 215 2.45 7.93 -11.62
C THR A 215 1.97 8.13 -10.19
N ILE A 216 2.68 8.94 -9.39
CA ILE A 216 2.36 9.16 -7.97
C ILE A 216 2.28 10.65 -7.68
N ILE A 217 1.12 11.10 -7.19
CA ILE A 217 0.80 12.51 -7.03
C ILE A 217 0.33 12.76 -5.59
N ASN A 218 1.14 13.50 -4.82
CA ASN A 218 0.79 13.99 -3.49
C ASN A 218 0.73 15.52 -3.47
N VAL A 219 -0.48 16.08 -3.51
CA VAL A 219 -0.68 17.55 -3.61
C VAL A 219 -0.66 18.30 -2.28
N HIS A 220 -0.55 17.60 -1.13
CA HIS A 220 -0.75 18.21 0.19
C HIS A 220 0.42 19.06 0.68
N GLY A 221 1.58 18.98 0.02
CA GLY A 221 2.78 19.70 0.43
C GLY A 221 3.33 19.25 1.79
N SER A 222 2.90 18.09 2.28
CA SER A 222 3.38 17.35 3.46
C SER A 222 3.76 15.92 3.06
N ALA A 223 4.57 15.25 3.87
CA ALA A 223 5.06 13.88 3.62
C ALA A 223 5.68 13.74 2.20
N SER A 224 5.34 12.72 1.40
CA SER A 224 6.09 12.43 0.16
C SER A 224 5.28 11.74 -0.95
N ALA A 225 5.87 11.62 -2.15
CA ALA A 225 5.40 10.63 -3.13
C ALA A 225 6.01 9.25 -2.84
N VAL A 226 7.26 9.20 -2.38
CA VAL A 226 7.92 7.97 -1.91
C VAL A 226 8.70 8.27 -0.63
N MET A 227 8.34 7.59 0.45
CA MET A 227 9.05 7.60 1.74
C MET A 227 9.93 6.36 1.85
N ILE A 228 11.18 6.56 2.26
CA ILE A 228 12.14 5.49 2.59
C ILE A 228 12.87 5.93 3.86
N ASP A 229 12.51 5.38 5.02
CA ASP A 229 13.17 5.64 6.29
C ASP A 229 13.42 4.38 7.12
N ASN A 230 14.30 4.47 8.12
CA ASN A 230 14.79 3.31 8.87
C ASN A 230 14.15 3.16 10.26
N TYR A 231 12.92 3.63 10.45
CA TYR A 231 12.29 3.65 11.78
C TYR A 231 12.14 2.24 12.39
N PHE A 232 11.66 1.28 11.62
CA PHE A 232 11.37 -0.10 12.04
C PHE A 232 12.45 -1.12 11.71
N GLY A 233 13.60 -0.70 11.17
CA GLY A 233 14.70 -1.61 10.89
C GLY A 233 15.58 -1.18 9.71
N PRO A 234 16.59 -2.00 9.35
CA PRO A 234 17.44 -1.73 8.19
C PRO A 234 16.64 -1.77 6.89
N ILE A 235 17.09 -1.00 5.90
CA ILE A 235 16.59 -1.06 4.53
C ILE A 235 17.71 -1.39 3.57
N SER A 236 17.46 -2.27 2.61
CA SER A 236 18.42 -2.53 1.55
C SER A 236 17.80 -2.75 0.17
N ASN A 237 18.58 -2.47 -0.89
CA ASN A 237 18.24 -2.83 -2.26
C ASN A 237 16.86 -2.31 -2.72
N ILE A 238 16.72 -0.98 -2.77
CA ILE A 238 15.51 -0.28 -3.24
C ILE A 238 15.81 0.37 -4.58
N THR A 239 14.98 0.10 -5.57
CA THR A 239 15.07 0.71 -6.90
C THR A 239 13.84 1.55 -7.18
N VAL A 240 14.04 2.84 -7.48
CA VAL A 240 13.01 3.81 -7.86
C VAL A 240 13.32 4.31 -9.26
N GLU A 241 12.69 3.74 -10.28
CA GLU A 241 13.07 3.96 -11.68
C GLU A 241 11.91 4.38 -12.60
N ASP A 242 12.18 5.34 -13.48
CA ASP A 242 11.26 5.71 -14.58
C ASP A 242 9.84 6.05 -14.10
N ASN A 243 9.69 6.69 -12.94
CA ASN A 243 8.38 7.11 -12.43
C ASN A 243 8.09 8.57 -12.76
N LEU A 244 6.80 8.93 -12.78
CA LEU A 244 6.31 10.30 -12.80
C LEU A 244 5.80 10.67 -11.41
N PHE A 245 6.44 11.64 -10.77
CA PHE A 245 6.10 12.05 -9.41
C PHE A 245 5.67 13.51 -9.32
N ALA A 246 4.81 13.80 -8.34
CA ALA A 246 4.55 15.15 -7.92
C ALA A 246 4.34 15.34 -6.41
N GLY A 247 4.90 16.45 -5.93
CA GLY A 247 4.52 17.09 -4.69
C GLY A 247 5.16 16.47 -3.45
N GLY A 248 4.43 16.46 -2.33
CA GLY A 248 4.96 16.21 -0.98
C GLY A 248 5.73 17.40 -0.36
N SER A 249 6.32 17.19 0.82
CA SER A 249 7.31 18.11 1.41
C SER A 249 8.60 18.08 0.58
N PHE A 250 9.18 16.89 0.46
CA PHE A 250 10.07 16.52 -0.63
C PHE A 250 9.40 15.38 -1.39
N THR A 251 9.63 15.28 -2.70
CA THR A 251 8.94 14.26 -3.49
C THR A 251 9.42 12.86 -3.16
N ILE A 252 10.73 12.69 -2.95
CA ILE A 252 11.34 11.41 -2.61
C ILE A 252 12.21 11.58 -1.37
N TYR A 253 12.00 10.73 -0.37
CA TYR A 253 12.88 10.64 0.80
C TYR A 253 13.79 9.41 0.72
N SER A 254 14.98 9.56 1.30
CA SER A 254 15.81 8.46 1.76
C SER A 254 16.52 8.91 3.03
N ASP A 255 15.89 8.66 4.19
CA ASP A 255 16.29 9.21 5.47
C ASP A 255 16.72 8.11 6.44
N ALA A 256 18.03 7.88 6.53
CA ALA A 256 18.64 6.94 7.47
C ALA A 256 18.93 7.57 8.85
N SER A 257 18.19 8.61 9.26
CA SER A 257 18.42 9.32 10.53
C SER A 257 17.38 9.06 11.62
N PHE A 258 16.36 8.23 11.37
CA PHE A 258 15.35 7.90 12.38
C PHE A 258 15.91 6.94 13.44
N THR A 259 16.78 6.01 13.04
CA THR A 259 17.48 5.09 13.94
C THR A 259 18.95 4.90 13.54
N THR A 260 19.65 4.00 14.22
CA THR A 260 21.01 3.56 13.87
C THR A 260 21.04 2.47 12.80
N HIS A 261 19.89 1.93 12.37
CA HIS A 261 19.84 0.91 11.34
C HIS A 261 20.27 1.50 9.98
N PRO A 262 21.02 0.79 9.14
CA PRO A 262 21.45 1.34 7.86
C PRO A 262 20.33 1.37 6.80
N ILE A 263 20.40 2.33 5.89
CA ILE A 263 19.74 2.27 4.58
C ILE A 263 20.84 2.18 3.51
N VAL A 264 20.91 1.07 2.78
CA VAL A 264 21.97 0.81 1.80
C VAL A 264 21.42 0.35 0.44
N GLY A 265 22.14 0.60 -0.64
CA GLY A 265 21.74 0.10 -1.96
C GLY A 265 20.42 0.71 -2.47
N VAL A 266 20.20 2.01 -2.24
CA VAL A 266 19.07 2.74 -2.84
C VAL A 266 19.53 3.32 -4.18
N SER A 267 18.73 3.10 -5.22
CA SER A 267 18.92 3.71 -6.53
C SER A 267 17.64 4.42 -6.97
N ILE A 268 17.77 5.66 -7.43
CA ILE A 268 16.68 6.54 -7.83
C ILE A 268 17.08 7.10 -9.19
N ASN A 269 16.57 6.50 -10.26
CA ASN A 269 17.07 6.75 -11.61
C ASN A 269 15.97 7.07 -12.60
N ASN A 270 16.27 7.95 -13.57
CA ASN A 270 15.43 8.19 -14.75
C ASN A 270 13.99 8.67 -14.45
N ASN A 271 13.71 9.19 -13.26
CA ASN A 271 12.38 9.66 -12.88
C ASN A 271 12.10 11.07 -13.43
N ARG A 272 10.82 11.39 -13.60
CA ARG A 272 10.29 12.72 -13.95
C ARG A 272 9.60 13.30 -12.72
N ILE A 273 10.14 14.38 -12.17
CA ILE A 273 9.80 14.83 -10.82
C ILE A 273 9.24 16.25 -10.89
N ALA A 274 8.03 16.45 -10.37
CA ALA A 274 7.55 17.76 -9.93
C ALA A 274 7.94 17.93 -8.45
N PRO A 275 8.86 18.84 -8.11
CA PRO A 275 9.34 18.99 -6.74
C PRO A 275 8.21 19.23 -5.73
N GLY A 276 8.42 18.72 -4.51
CA GLY A 276 7.61 19.06 -3.35
C GLY A 276 7.89 20.47 -2.86
N ARG A 277 7.24 20.84 -1.75
CA ARG A 277 7.34 22.17 -1.13
C ARG A 277 8.78 22.65 -0.89
N TYR A 278 9.68 21.74 -0.55
CA TYR A 278 11.08 22.01 -0.19
C TYR A 278 12.09 21.46 -1.21
N GLY A 279 11.65 20.62 -2.15
CA GLY A 279 12.51 20.11 -3.22
C GLY A 279 12.08 18.74 -3.76
N ALA A 280 12.84 18.26 -4.74
CA ALA A 280 12.62 16.94 -5.35
C ALA A 280 12.98 15.78 -4.42
N THR A 281 14.06 15.94 -3.64
CA THR A 281 14.64 14.85 -2.86
C THR A 281 15.14 15.32 -1.51
N TYR A 282 15.05 14.45 -0.50
CA TYR A 282 15.71 14.61 0.78
C TYR A 282 16.50 13.34 1.11
N PHE A 283 17.83 13.43 1.11
CA PHE A 283 18.72 12.33 1.45
C PHE A 283 19.50 12.65 2.71
N LYS A 284 19.49 11.73 3.68
CA LYS A 284 20.17 11.93 4.96
C LYS A 284 20.74 10.64 5.49
N ASN A 285 21.98 10.70 5.96
CA ASN A 285 22.75 9.59 6.52
C ASN A 285 22.91 8.36 5.60
N ASN A 286 22.61 8.51 4.31
CA ASN A 286 22.89 7.56 3.26
C ASN A 286 23.18 8.32 1.95
N LEU A 287 23.57 7.59 0.90
CA LEU A 287 23.91 8.18 -0.40
C LEU A 287 23.27 7.35 -1.53
N PRO A 288 21.98 7.58 -1.86
CA PRO A 288 21.35 6.93 -2.99
C PRO A 288 22.09 7.22 -4.31
N ILE A 289 22.12 6.24 -5.21
CA ILE A 289 22.51 6.49 -6.60
C ILE A 289 21.39 7.32 -7.23
N TYR A 290 21.70 8.55 -7.65
CA TYR A 290 20.70 9.48 -8.22
C TYR A 290 21.12 9.93 -9.62
N ARG A 291 20.62 9.28 -10.68
CA ARG A 291 21.06 9.53 -12.06
C ARG A 291 19.90 9.66 -13.04
N GLY A 292 20.05 10.51 -14.06
CA GLY A 292 19.07 10.62 -15.16
C GLY A 292 17.71 11.23 -14.79
N ASN A 293 17.46 11.55 -13.51
CA ASN A 293 16.22 12.19 -13.07
C ASN A 293 16.09 13.61 -13.65
N ARG A 294 14.86 14.00 -13.98
CA ARG A 294 14.53 15.31 -14.58
C ARG A 294 13.45 16.01 -13.76
N THR A 295 13.53 17.33 -13.64
CA THR A 295 12.58 18.15 -12.85
C THR A 295 11.42 18.70 -13.70
N ASP A 296 11.01 17.98 -14.73
CA ASP A 296 9.96 18.37 -15.67
C ASP A 296 8.63 17.64 -15.43
N GLY A 297 8.48 16.97 -14.28
CA GLY A 297 7.27 16.25 -13.91
C GLY A 297 6.03 17.16 -13.87
N ALA A 298 6.18 18.42 -13.41
CA ALA A 298 5.06 19.36 -13.34
C ALA A 298 4.50 19.68 -14.74
N LEU A 299 5.37 19.83 -15.72
CA LEU A 299 4.98 20.08 -17.11
C LEU A 299 4.26 18.87 -17.70
N LEU A 300 4.73 17.66 -17.41
CA LEU A 300 4.09 16.42 -17.87
C LEU A 300 2.71 16.25 -17.26
N ILE A 301 2.58 16.37 -15.93
CA ILE A 301 1.31 16.21 -15.21
C ILE A 301 0.26 17.19 -15.74
N ARG A 302 0.65 18.46 -15.93
CA ARG A 302 -0.26 19.46 -16.51
C ARG A 302 -0.66 19.14 -17.95
N ARG A 303 0.28 18.72 -18.81
CA ARG A 303 0.00 18.40 -20.22
C ARG A 303 -0.88 17.17 -20.38
N LEU A 304 -0.73 16.20 -19.48
CA LEU A 304 -1.47 14.95 -19.48
C LEU A 304 -2.75 15.01 -18.65
N ASN A 305 -3.03 16.15 -18.01
CA ASN A 305 -4.21 16.37 -17.16
C ASN A 305 -4.34 15.30 -16.05
N LEU A 306 -3.23 15.03 -15.36
CA LEU A 306 -3.13 14.04 -14.29
C LEU A 306 -3.36 14.68 -12.92
N GLY A 307 -3.91 13.89 -12.00
CA GLY A 307 -4.24 14.30 -10.63
C GLY A 307 -5.42 15.27 -10.55
N PRO A 308 -5.62 15.89 -9.37
CA PRO A 308 -6.73 16.82 -9.14
C PRO A 308 -6.67 18.06 -10.05
N THR A 309 -7.85 18.52 -10.47
CA THR A 309 -8.01 19.62 -11.45
C THR A 309 -7.65 21.00 -10.91
N ASP A 310 -7.52 21.17 -9.59
CA ASP A 310 -7.14 22.41 -8.90
C ASP A 310 -5.67 22.42 -8.43
N MET A 311 -4.87 21.46 -8.89
CA MET A 311 -3.47 21.32 -8.50
C MET A 311 -2.63 22.53 -8.92
N VAL A 312 -2.08 23.26 -7.94
CA VAL A 312 -1.06 24.29 -8.15
C VAL A 312 0.32 23.68 -7.86
N LEU A 313 0.93 23.08 -8.89
CA LEU A 313 2.35 22.70 -8.82
C LEU A 313 3.21 23.96 -8.91
N LYS A 314 4.12 24.12 -7.95
CA LYS A 314 5.12 25.20 -7.94
C LYS A 314 6.33 24.86 -8.79
#